data_AF-A0A9E7MY65-F1
#
_entry.id   AF-A0A9E7MY65-F1
#
_cell.length_a   1.000
_cell.length_b   1.000
_cell.length_c   1.000
_cell.angle_alpha   90.00
_cell.angle_beta   90.00
_cell.angle_gamma   90.00
#
_symmetry.space_group_name_H-M   'P 1'
#
loop_
_entity.id
_entity.type
_entity.pdbx_description
1 polymer ?
#
loop_
_entity_poly.entity_id
_entity_poly.type
_entity_poly.pdbx_seq_one_letter_code
_entity_poly.pdbx_strand_id
1 'polypeptide(L)' 'MFWEIVVSAYLDGKISLGKAAELLEVTREELIKEFREKGILIRKLSRKDIIAELEVPSIKSP' A
#
# COMPACT_ATOMS: atom_id res chain seq x y z
N MET A 1 16.82 5.40 1.11
CA MET A 1 16.95 4.03 0.58
C MET A 1 15.71 3.17 0.84
N PHE A 2 15.27 2.98 2.10
CA PHE A 2 14.10 2.12 2.38
C PHE A 2 12.81 2.62 1.72
N TRP A 3 12.54 3.93 1.79
CA TRP A 3 11.39 4.55 1.12
C TRP A 3 11.32 4.25 -0.38
N GLU A 4 12.42 4.45 -1.11
CA GLU A 4 12.45 4.22 -2.56
C GLU A 4 12.20 2.76 -2.92
N ILE A 5 12.67 1.82 -2.10
CA ILE A 5 12.43 0.38 -2.28
C ILE A 5 10.93 0.07 -2.13
N VAL A 6 10.29 0.59 -1.08
CA VAL A 6 8.86 0.36 -0.82
C VAL A 6 8.01 0.99 -1.94
N VAL A 7 8.30 2.23 -2.32
CA VAL A 7 7.58 2.92 -3.41
C VAL A 7 7.77 2.19 -4.74
N SER A 8 8.97 1.72 -5.05
CA SER A 8 9.22 0.94 -6.28
C SER A 8 8.43 -0.37 -6.28
N ALA A 9 8.41 -1.10 -5.16
CA ALA A 9 7.62 -2.32 -5.03
C ALA A 9 6.10 -2.05 -5.17
N TYR A 10 5.62 -0.92 -4.64
CA TYR A 10 4.24 -0.48 -4.84
C TYR A 10 3.94 -0.19 -6.32
N LEU A 11 4.79 0.58 -7.00
CA LEU A 11 4.61 0.96 -8.40
C LEU A 11 4.67 -0.26 -9.33
N ASP A 12 5.54 -1.22 -9.02
CA ASP A 12 5.62 -2.52 -9.71
C ASP A 12 4.41 -3.44 -9.44
N GLY A 13 3.51 -3.05 -8.53
CA GLY A 13 2.36 -3.86 -8.13
C GLY A 13 2.73 -5.12 -7.35
N LYS A 14 3.95 -5.16 -6.78
CA LYS A 14 4.41 -6.27 -5.90
C LYS A 14 3.77 -6.17 -4.51
N ILE A 15 3.41 -4.96 -4.08
CA ILE A 15 2.69 -4.72 -2.83
C ILE A 15 1.50 -3.77 -3.06
N SER A 16 0.47 -3.89 -2.21
CA SER A 16 -0.67 -2.98 -2.19
C SER A 16 -0.28 -1.63 -1.56
N LEU A 17 -1.14 -0.62 -1.73
CA LEU A 17 -0.96 0.68 -1.06
C LEU A 17 -1.02 0.53 0.47
N GLY A 18 -1.91 -0.32 0.98
CA GLY A 18 -2.00 -0.60 2.41
C GLY A 18 -0.73 -1.24 2.95
N LYS A 19 -0.15 -2.21 2.23
CA LYS A 19 1.11 -2.84 2.65
C LYS A 19 2.29 -1.88 2.60
N ALA A 20 2.31 -0.99 1.62
CA ALA A 20 3.31 0.08 1.57
C ALA A 20 3.20 1.01 2.79
N ALA A 21 1.98 1.42 3.17
CA ALA A 21 1.74 2.27 4.33
C ALA A 21 2.18 1.60 5.63
N GLU A 22 1.86 0.31 5.80
CA GLU A 22 2.29 -0.51 6.94
C GLU A 22 3.82 -0.57 7.06
N LEU A 23 4.52 -0.87 5.95
CA LEU A 23 5.98 -0.95 5.95
C LEU A 23 6.66 0.40 6.25
N LEU A 24 5.99 1.49 5.91
CA LEU A 24 6.48 2.85 6.11
C LEU A 24 6.01 3.46 7.44
N GLU A 25 5.28 2.69 8.25
CA GLU A 25 4.75 3.09 9.56
C GLU A 25 3.88 4.37 9.50
N VAL A 26 3.15 4.53 8.40
CA VAL A 26 2.20 5.64 8.18
C VAL A 26 0.81 5.10 7.89
N THR A 27 -0.20 5.94 8.06
CA THR A 27 -1.54 5.63 7.58
C THR A 27 -1.61 5.64 6.06
N ARG A 28 -2.62 4.95 5.51
CA ARG A 28 -2.87 4.94 4.07
C ARG A 28 -3.16 6.35 3.54
N GLU A 29 -3.88 7.16 4.31
CA GLU A 29 -4.23 8.54 3.99
C GLU A 29 -2.99 9.44 3.94
N GLU A 30 -2.08 9.30 4.91
CA GLU A 30 -0.79 10.01 4.91
C GLU A 30 0.06 9.62 3.70
N LEU A 31 0.13 8.33 3.38
CA LEU A 31 0.88 7.86 2.20
C LEU A 31 0.27 8.40 0.88
N ILE A 32 -1.06 8.49 0.78
CA ILE A 32 -1.73 9.10 -0.38
C ILE A 32 -1.37 10.58 -0.50
N LYS A 33 -1.34 11.30 0.62
CA LYS A 33 -0.97 12.72 0.64
C LYS A 33 0.48 12.91 0.19
N GLU A 34 1.41 12.13 0.76
CA GLU A 34 2.81 12.08 0.36
C GLU A 34 2.99 11.81 -1.14
N PHE A 35 2.27 10.83 -1.68
CA PHE A 35 2.34 10.50 -3.11
C PHE A 35 1.85 11.66 -3.97
N ARG A 36 0.77 12.34 -3.59
CA ARG A 36 0.27 13.52 -4.31
C ARG A 36 1.28 14.67 -4.29
N GLU A 37 1.86 14.96 -3.13
CA GLU A 37 2.85 16.03 -2.97
C GLU A 37 4.13 15.75 -3.77
N LYS A 38 4.50 14.48 -3.93
CA LYS A 38 5.68 14.04 -4.69
C LYS A 38 5.40 13.69 -6.16
N GLY A 39 4.15 13.82 -6.63
CA GLY A 39 3.75 13.48 -8.00
C GLY A 39 3.78 11.98 -8.32
N ILE A 40 3.71 11.11 -7.31
CA ILE A 40 3.65 9.65 -7.44
C ILE A 40 2.20 9.23 -7.73
N LEU A 41 2.02 8.38 -8.73
CA LEU A 41 0.70 7.92 -9.16
C LEU A 41 0.06 6.98 -8.13
N ILE A 42 -1.20 7.26 -7.75
CA ILE A 42 -2.04 6.29 -7.05
C ILE A 42 -2.56 5.27 -8.06
N ARG A 43 -2.09 4.02 -7.97
CA ARG A 43 -2.58 2.91 -8.80
C ARG A 43 -4.07 2.66 -8.53
N LYS A 44 -4.83 2.39 -9.60
CA LYS A 44 -6.17 1.80 -9.45
C LYS A 44 -6.05 0.42 -8.83
N LEU A 45 -6.94 0.09 -7.91
CA LEU A 45 -7.03 -1.24 -7.30
C LEU A 45 -7.18 -2.31 -8.38
N SER A 46 -6.22 -3.23 -8.44
CA SER A 46 -6.37 -4.45 -9.23
C SER A 46 -7.07 -5.53 -8.41
N ARG A 47 -7.60 -6.57 -9.07
CA ARG A 47 -8.19 -7.73 -8.37
C ARG A 47 -7.23 -8.37 -7.36
N LYS A 48 -5.91 -8.33 -7.62
CA LYS A 48 -4.88 -8.83 -6.68
C LYS A 48 -4.76 -7.94 -5.44
N ASP A 49 -4.84 -6.62 -5.62
CA ASP A 49 -4.80 -5.68 -4.49
C ASP A 49 -6.04 -5.85 -3.60
N ILE A 50 -7.21 -6.12 -4.19
CA ILE A 50 -8.45 -6.41 -3.45
C ILE A 50 -8.29 -7.68 -2.61
N ILE A 51 -7.75 -8.76 -3.18
CA ILE A 51 -7.55 -10.02 -2.44
C ILE A 51 -6.56 -9.82 -1.29
N ALA A 52 -5.45 -9.09 -1.52
CA ALA A 52 -4.47 -8.80 -0.48
C ALA A 52 -5.04 -7.94 0.67
N GLU A 53 -5.98 -7.03 0.39
CA GLU A 53 -6.70 -6.25 1.41
C GLU A 53 -7.79 -7.07 2.15
N LEU A 54 -8.27 -8.17 1.56
CA LEU A 54 -9.27 -9.06 2.15
C LEU A 54 -8.66 -10.25 2.91
N GLU A 55 -7.42 -10.63 2.60
CA GLU A 55 -6.66 -11.71 3.27
C GLU A 55 -6.07 -11.29 4.62
N VAL A 56 -6.30 -10.05 5.08
CA VAL A 56 -6.13 -9.73 6.50
C VAL A 56 -7.05 -10.67 7.27
N PRO A 57 -6.54 -11.59 8.11
CA PRO A 57 -7.35 -12.64 8.69
C PRO A 57 -8.46 -11.97 9.48
N SER A 58 -9.67 -12.06 8.94
CA SER A 58 -10.90 -11.80 9.67
C SER A 58 -10.71 -12.47 11.01
N ILE A 59 -10.64 -11.64 12.05
CA ILE A 59 -10.37 -12.03 13.43
C ILE A 59 -11.20 -13.30 13.66
N LYS A 60 -10.54 -14.41 14.00
CA LYS A 60 -11.25 -15.59 14.50
C LYS A 60 -11.98 -15.12 15.76
N SER A 61 -13.24 -14.75 15.61
CA SER A 61 -14.15 -14.63 16.73
C SER A 61 -14.28 -16.03 17.33
N PRO A 62 -13.98 -16.21 18.64
CA PRO A 62 -14.24 -17.46 19.34
C PRO A 62 -15.74 -17.79 19.37
#